data_AF-A0A353EY60-F1
#
_entry.id   AF-A0A353EY60-F1
#
_cell.length_a   1.000
_cell.length_b   1.000
_cell.length_c   1.000
_cell.angle_alpha   90.00
_cell.angle_beta   90.00
_cell.angle_gamma   90.00
#
_symmetry.space_group_name_H-M   'P 1'
#
loop_
_entity.id
_entity.type
_entity.pdbx_description
1 polymer ?
#
loop_
_entity_poly.entity_id
_entity_poly.type
_entity_poly.pdbx_seq_one_letter_code
_entity_poly.pdbx_strand_id
1 'polypeptide(L)'
;YNFGLYDTLLKTSTVRVGTAMDGTNWYASYQDGNTGLDANLYYKQHDGLACQVGVSFMNDEEFSPMLDDDGNGISWKNAGLYNNFAGLTVADFRFNDETWRYEYVGSDRTLMQRMLASANPYDFTPKSLALILHEDRIMGIFSVSEDDYTVAAGYRSVLELTVAVNYGDTVEVPTITKFVHDPIHDALSEALERMQGLQSYTTDLRLITASSTGYSASGYTETVLPNICYFRPYSISDAGGEELRSYTGDDYGFLKFGEKDYNSYLKTDSGYVASRAFEKDFSAAKPTFAFAPEIFTYYYANEETGETTYYVNDVMCPVASTFYYGMGNDIQLYGIFASRYLTVGSEGSFTPYVTVKDGYITEAGFYFNLGIMYGIAQLTYGDFNEAALPEGTNVTFEKRVNPSDWSDLTVISRGTGDTLENDVEVNALDYFTEFFGNAEIASEVPFFNAVLGDTYGFGLSTFYKRTGSGSTSPAVCLYYDVPLDTDYTLTSSLNAIDAYLLGLGFEKNKNGEYTDGNMIVIPTDSSLDLVVYVLRGSF
;
A
#
# COMPACT_ATOMS: atom_id res chain seq x y z
N TYR A 1 38.64 -11.70 -0.03
CA TYR A 1 38.02 -10.40 -0.34
C TYR A 1 38.73 -9.81 -1.54
N ASN A 2 38.08 -9.79 -2.70
CA ASN A 2 38.59 -9.02 -3.84
C ASN A 2 38.16 -7.57 -3.62
N PHE A 3 39.15 -6.68 -3.54
CA PHE A 3 38.95 -5.24 -3.51
C PHE A 3 39.15 -4.73 -4.94
N GLY A 4 38.06 -4.45 -5.65
CA GLY A 4 38.08 -3.94 -7.02
C GLY A 4 36.73 -4.11 -7.72
N LEU A 5 36.50 -3.30 -8.76
CA LEU A 5 35.37 -3.51 -9.67
C LEU A 5 35.61 -4.77 -10.49
N TYR A 6 34.58 -5.57 -10.67
CA TYR A 6 34.65 -6.73 -11.57
C TYR A 6 34.57 -6.25 -13.03
N ASP A 7 35.48 -6.74 -13.88
CA ASP A 7 35.56 -6.38 -15.30
C ASP A 7 34.56 -7.16 -16.19
N THR A 8 33.90 -8.18 -15.64
CA THR A 8 32.95 -9.02 -16.38
C THR A 8 31.53 -8.53 -16.20
N LEU A 9 30.76 -8.46 -17.29
CA LEU A 9 29.33 -8.17 -17.25
C LEU A 9 28.61 -9.18 -16.36
N LEU A 10 27.92 -8.69 -15.32
CA LEU A 10 27.12 -9.55 -14.43
C LEU A 10 25.77 -9.90 -15.07
N LYS A 11 25.00 -8.88 -15.48
CA LYS A 11 23.64 -9.03 -15.99
C LYS A 11 23.28 -7.80 -16.83
N THR A 12 22.43 -8.02 -17.84
CA THR A 12 21.69 -6.95 -18.53
C THR A 12 20.20 -7.22 -18.32
N SER A 13 19.44 -6.16 -18.03
CA SER A 13 17.98 -6.18 -18.01
C SER A 13 17.47 -5.14 -19.00
N THR A 14 16.29 -5.38 -19.55
CA THR A 14 15.62 -4.44 -20.44
C THR A 14 14.18 -4.34 -20.02
N VAL A 15 13.74 -3.11 -19.76
CA VAL A 15 12.35 -2.79 -19.41
C VAL A 15 11.79 -1.93 -20.53
N ARG A 16 10.52 -2.18 -20.88
CA ARG A 16 9.79 -1.34 -21.81
C ARG A 16 8.90 -0.42 -21.00
N VAL A 17 8.93 0.86 -21.34
CA VAL A 17 8.10 1.90 -20.76
C VAL A 17 7.39 2.60 -21.91
N GLY A 18 6.09 2.85 -21.75
CA GLY A 18 5.33 3.75 -22.62
C GLY A 18 5.07 5.06 -21.90
N THR A 19 5.37 6.20 -22.53
CA THR A 19 5.03 7.53 -22.00
C THR A 19 4.24 8.33 -23.04
N ALA A 20 3.33 9.19 -22.57
CA ALA A 20 2.54 10.08 -23.40
C ALA A 20 2.32 11.42 -22.69
N MET A 21 2.24 12.52 -23.44
CA MET A 21 2.06 13.86 -22.86
C MET A 21 1.40 14.83 -23.85
N ASP A 22 0.57 15.74 -23.34
CA ASP A 22 -0.12 16.79 -24.14
C ASP A 22 0.30 18.21 -23.74
N GLY A 23 1.22 18.32 -22.77
CA GLY A 23 1.72 19.58 -22.21
C GLY A 23 1.09 19.96 -20.88
N THR A 24 -0.11 19.46 -20.57
CA THR A 24 -0.81 19.64 -19.29
C THR A 24 -0.99 18.35 -18.50
N ASN A 25 -0.98 17.21 -19.19
CA ASN A 25 -1.03 15.87 -18.66
C ASN A 25 0.19 15.07 -19.14
N TRP A 26 0.60 14.14 -18.30
CA TRP A 26 1.65 13.17 -18.57
C TRP A 26 1.22 11.80 -18.06
N TYR A 27 1.53 10.76 -18.82
CA TYR A 27 1.16 9.39 -18.53
C TYR A 27 2.38 8.48 -18.70
N ALA A 28 2.49 7.48 -17.85
CA ALA A 28 3.40 6.36 -18.05
C ALA A 28 2.70 5.02 -17.80
N SER A 29 3.07 4.03 -18.62
CA SER A 29 2.83 2.61 -18.38
C SER A 29 4.17 1.90 -18.24
N TYR A 30 4.33 1.13 -17.18
CA TYR A 30 5.56 0.42 -16.85
C TYR A 30 5.24 -0.92 -16.19
N GLN A 31 6.16 -1.88 -16.31
CA GLN A 31 6.04 -3.11 -15.54
C GLN A 31 6.60 -2.88 -14.14
N ASP A 32 5.79 -3.09 -13.11
CA ASP A 32 6.23 -3.02 -11.74
C ASP A 32 7.25 -4.14 -11.44
N GLY A 33 8.41 -3.77 -10.92
CA GLY A 33 9.54 -4.69 -10.74
C GLY A 33 9.33 -5.73 -9.65
N ASN A 34 8.40 -5.51 -8.73
CA ASN A 34 8.12 -6.40 -7.59
C ASN A 34 7.01 -7.40 -7.93
N THR A 35 5.96 -6.94 -8.61
CA THR A 35 4.76 -7.72 -8.92
C THR A 35 4.80 -8.32 -10.33
N GLY A 36 5.58 -7.73 -11.25
CA GLY A 36 5.62 -8.11 -12.66
C GLY A 36 4.36 -7.73 -13.45
N LEU A 37 3.45 -6.96 -12.84
CA LEU A 37 2.22 -6.47 -13.46
C LEU A 37 2.44 -5.11 -14.12
N ASP A 38 1.65 -4.79 -15.15
CA ASP A 38 1.67 -3.46 -15.74
C ASP A 38 0.98 -2.46 -14.80
N ALA A 39 1.71 -1.40 -14.44
CA ALA A 39 1.27 -0.28 -13.61
C ALA A 39 1.21 1.01 -14.44
N ASN A 40 0.41 1.96 -13.98
CA ASN A 40 0.16 3.22 -14.68
C ASN A 40 0.35 4.42 -13.75
N LEU A 41 0.97 5.48 -14.25
CA LEU A 41 1.08 6.77 -13.58
C LEU A 41 0.38 7.84 -14.39
N TYR A 42 -0.38 8.69 -13.70
CA TYR A 42 -1.06 9.84 -14.27
C TYR A 42 -0.56 11.09 -13.55
N TYR A 43 -0.08 12.07 -14.30
CA TYR A 43 0.38 13.35 -13.77
C TYR A 43 -0.31 14.49 -14.50
N LYS A 44 -0.58 15.57 -13.77
CA LYS A 44 -1.21 16.77 -14.29
C LYS A 44 -0.62 18.02 -13.66
N GLN A 45 -0.59 19.10 -14.43
CA GLN A 45 -0.33 20.41 -13.88
C GLN A 45 -1.50 20.85 -12.99
N HIS A 46 -1.27 20.96 -11.68
CA HIS A 46 -2.24 21.46 -10.71
C HIS A 46 -1.58 22.51 -9.81
N ASP A 47 -2.17 23.70 -9.73
CA ASP A 47 -1.63 24.85 -8.96
C ASP A 47 -0.15 25.19 -9.20
N GLY A 48 0.34 24.93 -10.42
CA GLY A 48 1.72 25.18 -10.83
C GLY A 48 2.72 24.08 -10.44
N LEU A 49 2.26 23.06 -9.71
CA LEU A 49 3.02 21.86 -9.35
C LEU A 49 2.77 20.71 -10.32
N ALA A 50 3.71 19.77 -10.35
CA ALA A 50 3.48 18.46 -10.93
C ALA A 50 2.83 17.58 -9.89
N CYS A 51 1.57 17.20 -10.12
CA CYS A 51 0.83 16.35 -9.20
C CYS A 51 0.51 15.03 -9.88
N GLN A 52 0.79 13.92 -9.19
CA GLN A 52 0.19 12.64 -9.51
C GLN A 52 -1.33 12.77 -9.30
N VAL A 53 -2.10 12.26 -10.25
CA VAL A 53 -3.56 12.28 -10.22
C VAL A 53 -4.06 10.89 -9.89
N GLY A 54 -4.91 10.81 -8.87
CA GLY A 54 -5.68 9.62 -8.52
C GLY A 54 -7.18 9.94 -8.50
N VAL A 55 -7.99 8.90 -8.38
CA VAL A 55 -9.42 9.03 -8.08
C VAL A 55 -9.70 8.19 -6.84
N SER A 56 -10.27 8.80 -5.81
CA SER A 56 -10.64 8.11 -4.58
C SER A 56 -11.82 7.17 -4.81
N PHE A 57 -12.07 6.24 -3.89
CA PHE A 57 -13.27 5.40 -3.95
C PHE A 57 -14.57 6.23 -3.88
N MET A 58 -14.52 7.44 -3.32
CA MET A 58 -15.63 8.39 -3.31
C MET A 58 -15.76 9.21 -4.61
N ASN A 59 -15.01 8.84 -5.66
CA ASN A 59 -15.01 9.50 -6.96
C ASN A 59 -14.54 10.98 -6.88
N ASP A 60 -13.61 11.26 -5.97
CA ASP A 60 -12.92 12.55 -5.89
C ASP A 60 -11.56 12.48 -6.58
N GLU A 61 -11.22 13.50 -7.38
CA GLU A 61 -9.87 13.61 -7.95
C GLU A 61 -8.92 14.02 -6.83
N GLU A 62 -7.86 13.24 -6.67
CA GLU A 62 -6.81 13.48 -5.69
C GLU A 62 -5.53 13.91 -6.41
N PHE A 63 -4.87 14.92 -5.86
CA PHE A 63 -3.67 15.51 -6.42
C PHE A 63 -2.54 15.45 -5.41
N SER A 64 -1.59 14.55 -5.64
CA SER A 64 -0.42 14.37 -4.79
C SER A 64 0.80 15.02 -5.45
N PRO A 65 1.35 16.11 -4.89
CA PRO A 65 2.48 16.80 -5.49
C PRO A 65 3.72 15.90 -5.52
N MET A 66 4.45 15.91 -6.63
CA MET A 66 5.79 15.35 -6.73
C MET A 66 6.71 16.14 -5.80
N LEU A 67 7.47 15.45 -4.95
CA LEU A 67 8.36 16.07 -3.97
C LEU A 67 9.83 15.90 -4.37
N ASP A 68 10.67 16.87 -4.00
CA ASP A 68 12.13 16.73 -4.05
C ASP A 68 12.68 16.02 -2.79
N ASP A 69 14.00 15.81 -2.76
CA ASP A 69 14.70 15.13 -1.65
C ASP A 69 14.51 15.83 -0.29
N ASP A 70 14.14 17.12 -0.30
CA ASP A 70 13.88 17.92 0.91
C ASP A 70 12.38 17.97 1.27
N GLY A 71 11.53 17.25 0.52
CA GLY A 71 10.08 17.18 0.74
C GLY A 71 9.29 18.36 0.15
N ASN A 72 9.89 19.18 -0.71
CA ASN A 72 9.21 20.32 -1.32
C ASN A 72 8.58 19.95 -2.67
N GLY A 73 7.40 20.53 -2.95
CA GLY A 73 6.69 20.31 -4.21
C GLY A 73 7.47 20.81 -5.44
N ILE A 74 7.57 19.96 -6.45
CA ILE A 74 8.25 20.27 -7.72
C ILE A 74 7.27 20.96 -8.68
N SER A 75 7.67 22.10 -9.23
CA SER A 75 6.87 22.79 -10.26
C SER A 75 6.75 21.97 -11.54
N TRP A 76 5.63 22.08 -12.28
CA TRP A 76 5.42 21.38 -13.56
C TRP A 76 6.57 21.60 -14.55
N LYS A 77 7.08 22.83 -14.60
CA LYS A 77 8.22 23.21 -15.43
C LYS A 77 9.50 22.49 -15.03
N ASN A 78 9.75 22.29 -13.73
CA ASN A 78 10.97 21.65 -13.26
C ASN A 78 10.89 20.12 -13.32
N ALA A 79 9.68 19.56 -13.16
CA ALA A 79 9.44 18.12 -13.25
C ALA A 79 9.73 17.55 -14.66
N GLY A 80 9.63 18.38 -15.70
CA GLY A 80 9.95 17.97 -17.06
C GLY A 80 8.92 17.05 -17.71
N LEU A 81 7.73 16.90 -17.12
CA LEU A 81 6.63 16.04 -17.61
C LEU A 81 5.87 16.62 -18.82
N TYR A 82 6.58 17.31 -19.72
CA TYR A 82 6.04 17.97 -20.90
C TYR A 82 7.05 17.91 -22.05
N ASN A 83 6.64 18.37 -23.24
CA ASN A 83 7.53 18.39 -24.40
C ASN A 83 8.67 19.41 -24.21
N ASN A 84 9.85 18.92 -23.83
CA ASN A 84 11.05 19.71 -23.60
C ASN A 84 11.84 20.06 -24.88
N PHE A 85 11.40 19.61 -26.07
CA PHE A 85 12.03 20.01 -27.34
C PHE A 85 11.67 21.44 -27.76
N ALA A 86 10.61 22.00 -27.18
CA ALA A 86 10.14 23.34 -27.52
C ALA A 86 11.22 24.40 -27.22
N GLY A 87 11.60 25.17 -28.23
CA GLY A 87 12.57 26.26 -28.11
C GLY A 87 14.04 25.86 -28.31
N LEU A 88 14.34 24.58 -28.55
CA LEU A 88 15.69 24.14 -28.89
C LEU A 88 16.04 24.46 -30.35
N THR A 89 17.33 24.66 -30.61
CA THR A 89 17.88 24.97 -31.92
C THR A 89 18.97 23.99 -32.32
N VAL A 90 19.34 23.95 -33.59
CA VAL A 90 20.46 23.12 -34.08
C VAL A 90 21.77 23.47 -33.38
N ALA A 91 21.96 24.74 -32.95
CA ALA A 91 23.17 25.17 -32.26
C ALA A 91 23.32 24.58 -30.85
N ASP A 92 22.24 24.07 -30.27
CA ASP A 92 22.25 23.38 -28.98
C ASP A 92 22.81 21.95 -29.10
N PHE A 93 23.10 21.48 -30.33
CA PHE A 93 23.61 20.14 -30.59
C PHE A 93 24.89 20.15 -31.41
N ARG A 94 25.75 19.16 -31.17
CA ARG A 94 26.98 18.92 -31.94
C ARG A 94 27.05 17.48 -32.38
N PHE A 95 27.36 17.26 -33.66
CA PHE A 95 27.60 15.91 -34.17
C PHE A 95 28.86 15.31 -33.54
N ASN A 96 28.73 14.09 -33.03
CA ASN A 96 29.82 13.26 -32.52
C ASN A 96 30.05 12.10 -33.50
N ASP A 97 31.25 12.03 -34.08
CA ASP A 97 31.66 11.05 -35.10
C ASP A 97 32.03 9.68 -34.53
N GLU A 98 32.27 9.58 -33.22
CA GLU A 98 32.46 8.32 -32.51
C GLU A 98 31.13 7.64 -32.23
N THR A 99 30.14 8.39 -31.73
CA THR A 99 28.83 7.85 -31.38
C THR A 99 27.84 7.89 -32.54
N TRP A 100 28.16 8.60 -33.64
CA TRP A 100 27.28 8.86 -34.79
C TRP A 100 25.94 9.50 -34.40
N ARG A 101 25.96 10.39 -33.41
CA ARG A 101 24.77 11.06 -32.87
C ARG A 101 24.99 12.56 -32.70
N TYR A 102 23.90 13.31 -32.64
CA TYR A 102 23.92 14.74 -32.32
C TYR A 102 23.74 14.93 -30.82
N GLU A 103 24.82 15.27 -30.13
CA GLU A 103 24.86 15.39 -28.66
C GLU A 103 24.50 16.82 -28.22
N TYR A 104 23.71 16.92 -27.16
CA TYR A 104 23.35 18.20 -26.57
C TYR A 104 24.58 18.85 -25.93
N VAL A 105 24.87 20.09 -26.35
CA VAL A 105 25.97 20.94 -25.86
C VAL A 105 25.46 22.31 -25.39
N GLY A 106 24.15 22.46 -25.25
CA GLY A 106 23.51 23.69 -24.84
C GLY A 106 23.82 24.09 -23.39
N SER A 107 23.51 25.34 -23.06
CA SER A 107 23.88 25.94 -21.77
C SER A 107 22.93 25.61 -20.62
N ASP A 108 21.70 25.15 -20.90
CA ASP A 108 20.76 24.74 -19.87
C ASP A 108 21.14 23.35 -19.34
N ARG A 109 21.71 23.33 -18.13
CA ARG A 109 22.18 22.12 -17.44
C ARG A 109 21.04 21.20 -16.96
N THR A 110 19.84 21.75 -16.82
CA THR A 110 18.66 21.03 -16.31
C THR A 110 17.82 20.42 -17.43
N LEU A 111 18.08 20.79 -18.69
CA LEU A 111 17.34 20.26 -19.84
C LEU A 111 17.44 18.75 -19.95
N MET A 112 18.64 18.18 -19.78
CA MET A 112 18.84 16.73 -19.92
C MET A 112 17.96 15.95 -18.93
N GLN A 113 17.95 16.38 -17.67
CA GLN A 113 17.11 15.77 -16.63
C GLN A 113 15.62 15.85 -17.01
N ARG A 114 15.15 17.03 -17.44
CA ARG A 114 13.74 17.20 -17.84
C ARG A 114 13.36 16.38 -19.08
N MET A 115 14.23 16.30 -20.10
CA MET A 115 13.96 15.48 -21.29
C MET A 115 13.82 14.00 -20.94
N LEU A 116 14.62 13.53 -19.99
CA LEU A 116 14.59 12.14 -19.55
C LEU A 116 13.37 11.85 -18.68
N ALA A 117 13.05 12.74 -17.74
CA ALA A 117 11.83 12.64 -16.94
C ALA A 117 10.57 12.57 -17.85
N SER A 118 10.55 13.31 -18.95
CA SER A 118 9.45 13.25 -19.92
C SER A 118 9.27 11.88 -20.58
N ALA A 119 10.32 11.06 -20.64
CA ALA A 119 10.35 9.79 -21.37
C ALA A 119 10.51 8.55 -20.47
N ASN A 120 10.76 8.74 -19.16
CA ASN A 120 11.11 7.68 -18.23
C ASN A 120 10.58 7.98 -16.82
N PRO A 121 9.78 7.10 -16.19
CA PRO A 121 9.31 7.24 -14.81
C PRO A 121 10.38 6.87 -13.76
N TYR A 122 11.49 6.24 -14.14
CA TYR A 122 12.54 5.80 -13.19
C TYR A 122 13.61 6.86 -12.96
N ASP A 123 14.27 6.79 -11.80
CA ASP A 123 15.43 7.61 -11.49
C ASP A 123 16.53 7.44 -12.53
N PHE A 124 16.94 8.56 -13.11
CA PHE A 124 17.95 8.60 -14.16
C PHE A 124 18.73 9.91 -14.09
N THR A 125 19.99 9.83 -13.69
CA THR A 125 20.91 10.99 -13.70
C THR A 125 21.68 11.03 -15.02
N PRO A 126 21.35 11.93 -15.97
CA PRO A 126 22.01 11.96 -17.28
C PRO A 126 23.47 12.36 -17.21
N LYS A 127 24.31 11.58 -17.88
CA LYS A 127 25.65 11.98 -18.28
C LYS A 127 25.67 12.63 -19.67
N SER A 128 24.79 12.20 -20.57
CA SER A 128 24.68 12.74 -21.92
C SER A 128 23.26 12.64 -22.48
N LEU A 129 22.94 13.49 -23.45
CA LEU A 129 21.70 13.44 -24.23
C LEU A 129 22.05 13.58 -25.70
N ALA A 130 21.49 12.73 -26.55
CA ALA A 130 21.71 12.77 -27.99
C ALA A 130 20.42 12.54 -28.78
N LEU A 131 20.34 13.11 -29.98
CA LEU A 131 19.22 12.90 -30.90
C LEU A 131 19.47 11.68 -31.78
N ILE A 132 18.40 10.92 -32.03
CA ILE A 132 18.33 9.88 -33.05
C ILE A 132 17.63 10.48 -34.26
N LEU A 133 18.29 10.50 -35.41
CA LEU A 133 17.78 11.10 -36.64
C LEU A 133 17.51 10.04 -37.73
N HIS A 134 16.46 10.24 -38.51
CA HIS A 134 16.20 9.50 -39.75
C HIS A 134 15.58 10.45 -40.78
N GLU A 135 16.13 10.48 -42.00
CA GLU A 135 15.63 11.33 -43.11
C GLU A 135 15.34 12.79 -42.68
N ASP A 136 16.31 13.42 -42.01
CA ASP A 136 16.24 14.79 -41.49
C ASP A 136 15.16 15.04 -40.42
N ARG A 137 14.63 13.98 -39.80
CA ARG A 137 13.66 14.06 -38.70
C ARG A 137 14.23 13.49 -37.41
N ILE A 138 13.85 14.11 -36.29
CA ILE A 138 14.10 13.54 -34.96
C ILE A 138 13.16 12.34 -34.79
N MET A 139 13.73 11.16 -34.64
CA MET A 139 13.02 9.92 -34.38
C MET A 139 13.00 9.56 -32.90
N GLY A 140 13.86 10.19 -32.11
CA GLY A 140 14.09 9.77 -30.75
C GLY A 140 15.23 10.48 -30.03
N ILE A 141 15.44 10.07 -28.79
CA ILE A 141 16.60 10.45 -27.98
C ILE A 141 17.34 9.21 -27.48
N PHE A 142 18.62 9.39 -27.27
CA PHE A 142 19.50 8.44 -26.62
C PHE A 142 20.17 9.13 -25.42
N SER A 143 20.24 8.45 -24.28
CA SER A 143 20.92 8.98 -23.10
C SER A 143 21.61 7.86 -22.33
N VAL A 144 22.69 8.22 -21.64
CA VAL A 144 23.44 7.33 -20.76
C VAL A 144 23.49 7.98 -19.38
N SER A 145 23.30 7.19 -18.33
CA SER A 145 23.38 7.69 -16.96
C SER A 145 24.83 7.91 -16.50
N GLU A 146 24.98 8.57 -15.35
CA GLU A 146 26.19 8.43 -14.56
C GLU A 146 26.37 6.99 -14.03
N ASP A 147 27.59 6.67 -13.59
CA ASP A 147 27.95 5.36 -13.05
C ASP A 147 27.31 5.20 -11.66
N ASP A 148 26.49 4.17 -11.47
CA ASP A 148 25.87 3.83 -10.18
C ASP A 148 26.52 2.57 -9.58
N TYR A 149 27.09 2.70 -8.39
CA TYR A 149 27.76 1.61 -7.67
C TYR A 149 26.93 1.02 -6.54
N THR A 150 25.70 1.51 -6.35
CA THR A 150 24.80 1.09 -5.27
C THR A 150 23.94 -0.11 -5.63
N VAL A 151 23.67 -0.32 -6.92
CA VAL A 151 22.81 -1.40 -7.44
C VAL A 151 23.38 -2.80 -7.17
N ALA A 152 24.69 -2.99 -7.33
CA ALA A 152 25.33 -4.29 -7.12
C ALA A 152 26.77 -4.11 -6.60
N ALA A 153 27.03 -4.64 -5.40
CA ALA A 153 28.33 -4.51 -4.76
C ALA A 153 29.47 -5.05 -5.64
N GLY A 154 30.48 -4.21 -5.87
CA GLY A 154 31.64 -4.54 -6.72
C GLY A 154 31.41 -4.39 -8.22
N TYR A 155 30.23 -3.96 -8.65
CA TYR A 155 29.91 -3.70 -10.06
C TYR A 155 29.56 -2.25 -10.29
N ARG A 156 29.77 -1.80 -11.53
CA ARG A 156 29.24 -0.55 -12.06
C ARG A 156 27.94 -0.83 -12.80
N SER A 157 26.88 -0.13 -12.43
CA SER A 157 25.64 -0.07 -13.19
C SER A 157 25.61 1.19 -14.04
N VAL A 158 25.20 1.03 -15.30
CA VAL A 158 25.01 2.11 -16.26
C VAL A 158 23.64 1.90 -16.90
N LEU A 159 22.80 2.93 -16.88
CA LEU A 159 21.52 2.91 -17.55
C LEU A 159 21.68 3.53 -18.95
N GLU A 160 21.13 2.86 -19.94
CA GLU A 160 21.02 3.36 -21.31
C GLU A 160 19.54 3.52 -21.65
N LEU A 161 19.14 4.72 -22.03
CA LEU A 161 17.79 5.05 -22.44
C LEU A 161 17.76 5.30 -23.95
N THR A 162 16.93 4.53 -24.67
CA THR A 162 16.61 4.75 -26.09
C THR A 162 15.12 4.99 -26.22
N VAL A 163 14.74 6.18 -26.70
CA VAL A 163 13.34 6.59 -26.85
C VAL A 163 13.02 6.72 -28.31
N ALA A 164 11.91 6.11 -28.75
CA ALA A 164 11.30 6.39 -30.04
C ALA A 164 10.13 7.35 -29.82
N VAL A 165 10.08 8.45 -30.57
CA VAL A 165 9.07 9.50 -30.39
C VAL A 165 8.04 9.44 -31.51
N ASN A 166 6.76 9.43 -31.14
CA ASN A 166 5.64 9.73 -32.01
C ASN A 166 5.06 11.11 -31.64
N TYR A 167 4.55 11.87 -32.60
CA TYR A 167 4.02 13.22 -32.38
C TYR A 167 2.89 13.57 -33.37
N GLY A 168 2.03 14.51 -32.97
CA GLY A 168 0.91 15.01 -33.78
C GLY A 168 -0.46 14.59 -33.25
N ASP A 169 -1.51 14.89 -34.01
CA ASP A 169 -2.92 14.77 -33.59
C ASP A 169 -3.38 13.33 -33.30
N THR A 170 -2.56 12.33 -33.60
CA THR A 170 -2.83 10.91 -33.35
C THR A 170 -2.30 10.40 -32.00
N VAL A 171 -1.61 11.24 -31.23
CA VAL A 171 -1.13 10.87 -29.90
C VAL A 171 -2.26 11.05 -28.90
N GLU A 172 -2.72 9.94 -28.32
CA GLU A 172 -3.64 9.95 -27.19
C GLU A 172 -2.85 9.92 -25.88
N VAL A 173 -3.24 10.77 -24.93
CA VAL A 173 -2.64 10.83 -23.60
C VAL A 173 -3.70 10.32 -22.62
N PRO A 174 -3.54 9.10 -22.08
CA PRO A 174 -4.44 8.60 -21.07
C PRO A 174 -4.49 9.52 -19.86
N THR A 175 -5.69 9.80 -19.38
CA THR A 175 -5.94 10.60 -18.17
C THR A 175 -6.85 9.82 -17.25
N ILE A 176 -6.72 10.07 -15.95
CA ILE A 176 -7.69 9.65 -14.95
C ILE A 176 -8.46 10.89 -14.47
N THR A 177 -9.78 10.77 -14.43
CA THR A 177 -10.70 11.83 -13.97
C THR A 177 -11.88 11.20 -13.26
N LYS A 178 -12.70 12.01 -12.58
CA LYS A 178 -13.95 11.53 -11.99
C LYS A 178 -14.81 10.78 -13.02
N PHE A 179 -15.41 9.69 -12.56
CA PHE A 179 -16.43 8.95 -13.28
C PHE A 179 -17.73 9.76 -13.36
N VAL A 180 -18.42 9.65 -14.49
CA VAL A 180 -19.67 10.38 -14.75
C VAL A 180 -20.84 9.59 -14.17
N HIS A 181 -21.74 10.31 -13.50
CA HIS A 181 -22.99 9.76 -12.99
C HIS A 181 -23.98 9.40 -14.11
N ASP A 182 -24.54 8.21 -14.02
CA ASP A 182 -25.63 7.69 -14.86
C ASP A 182 -26.84 7.36 -13.96
N PRO A 183 -28.09 7.63 -14.38
CA PRO A 183 -29.28 7.26 -13.60
C PRO A 183 -29.35 5.81 -13.10
N ILE A 184 -28.64 4.86 -13.72
CA ILE A 184 -28.54 3.49 -13.20
C ILE A 184 -27.87 3.43 -11.82
N HIS A 185 -27.03 4.42 -11.49
CA HIS A 185 -26.33 4.52 -10.21
C HIS A 185 -27.25 4.87 -9.05
N ASP A 186 -28.42 5.48 -9.29
CA ASP A 186 -29.35 5.91 -8.23
C ASP A 186 -29.78 4.75 -7.32
N ALA A 187 -30.04 3.58 -7.89
CA ALA A 187 -30.43 2.39 -7.12
C ALA A 187 -29.28 1.84 -6.27
N LEU A 188 -28.04 1.96 -6.73
CA LEU A 188 -26.87 1.61 -5.94
C LEU A 188 -26.63 2.66 -4.84
N SER A 189 -26.80 3.95 -5.12
CA SER A 189 -26.76 5.01 -4.10
C SER A 189 -27.72 4.73 -2.95
N GLU A 190 -28.99 4.42 -3.25
CA GLU A 190 -29.99 4.10 -2.22
C GLU A 190 -29.60 2.84 -1.43
N ALA A 191 -29.09 1.81 -2.10
CA ALA A 191 -28.63 0.61 -1.44
C ALA A 191 -27.46 0.89 -0.49
N LEU A 192 -26.50 1.74 -0.88
CA LEU A 192 -25.38 2.12 -0.03
C LEU A 192 -25.82 2.87 1.22
N GLU A 193 -26.70 3.87 1.07
CA GLU A 193 -27.25 4.61 2.21
C GLU A 193 -27.95 3.67 3.20
N ARG A 194 -28.71 2.70 2.68
CA ARG A 194 -29.37 1.69 3.51
C ARG A 194 -28.37 0.77 4.20
N MET A 195 -27.36 0.27 3.48
CA MET A 195 -26.30 -0.59 4.04
C MET A 195 -25.55 0.13 5.16
N GLN A 196 -25.16 1.39 4.94
CA GLN A 196 -24.48 2.22 5.95
C GLN A 196 -25.38 2.54 7.15
N GLY A 197 -26.70 2.57 6.97
CA GLY A 197 -27.69 2.79 8.03
C GLY A 197 -28.03 1.55 8.86
N LEU A 198 -27.59 0.34 8.47
CA LEU A 198 -27.94 -0.91 9.15
C LEU A 198 -27.38 -0.96 10.57
N GLN A 199 -28.24 -1.38 11.51
CA GLN A 199 -27.84 -1.65 12.89
C GLN A 199 -27.40 -3.10 13.09
N SER A 200 -27.97 -4.01 12.31
CA SER A 200 -27.60 -5.42 12.30
C SER A 200 -27.79 -6.06 10.92
N TYR A 201 -27.01 -7.10 10.64
CA TYR A 201 -27.10 -7.95 9.45
C TYR A 201 -26.19 -9.18 9.62
N THR A 202 -26.35 -10.17 8.74
CA THR A 202 -25.44 -11.31 8.60
C THR A 202 -24.63 -11.21 7.32
N THR A 203 -23.43 -11.78 7.33
CA THR A 203 -22.59 -11.90 6.14
C THR A 203 -21.97 -13.28 6.09
N ASP A 204 -21.96 -13.90 4.91
CA ASP A 204 -21.22 -15.12 4.64
C ASP A 204 -20.09 -14.79 3.67
N LEU A 205 -18.84 -14.82 4.16
CA LEU A 205 -17.66 -14.65 3.33
C LEU A 205 -17.14 -16.04 2.96
N ARG A 206 -17.21 -16.38 1.68
CA ARG A 206 -16.61 -17.59 1.09
C ARG A 206 -15.36 -17.22 0.30
N LEU A 207 -14.24 -17.83 0.67
CA LEU A 207 -12.94 -17.65 0.05
C LEU A 207 -12.51 -18.96 -0.62
N ILE A 208 -12.18 -18.90 -1.91
CA ILE A 208 -11.48 -19.97 -2.62
C ILE A 208 -10.09 -19.46 -2.95
N THR A 209 -9.07 -20.10 -2.38
CA THR A 209 -7.68 -19.70 -2.56
C THR A 209 -6.92 -20.79 -3.28
N ALA A 210 -6.18 -20.38 -4.31
CA ALA A 210 -5.22 -21.17 -5.04
C ALA A 210 -3.81 -20.78 -4.62
N SER A 211 -2.93 -21.76 -4.48
CA SER A 211 -1.50 -21.53 -4.31
C SER A 211 -0.67 -22.65 -4.96
N SER A 212 0.65 -22.56 -4.86
CA SER A 212 1.56 -23.60 -5.35
C SER A 212 1.35 -24.99 -4.71
N THR A 213 0.69 -25.06 -3.55
CA THR A 213 0.44 -26.31 -2.82
C THR A 213 -0.95 -26.91 -3.08
N GLY A 214 -1.82 -26.19 -3.80
CA GLY A 214 -3.18 -26.63 -4.13
C GLY A 214 -4.23 -25.55 -3.91
N TYR A 215 -5.49 -25.97 -3.92
CA TYR A 215 -6.64 -25.10 -3.65
C TYR A 215 -7.21 -25.40 -2.26
N SER A 216 -7.66 -24.36 -1.57
CA SER A 216 -8.43 -24.44 -0.35
C SER A 216 -9.70 -23.61 -0.48
N ALA A 217 -10.75 -24.01 0.23
CA ALA A 217 -11.97 -23.25 0.36
C ALA A 217 -12.31 -23.09 1.85
N SER A 218 -12.53 -21.86 2.27
CA SER A 218 -12.79 -21.50 3.67
C SER A 218 -13.62 -20.22 3.72
N GLY A 219 -13.85 -19.69 4.92
CA GLY A 219 -14.62 -18.49 5.08
C GLY A 219 -14.98 -18.23 6.52
N TYR A 220 -15.94 -17.32 6.72
CA TYR A 220 -16.59 -17.13 7.99
C TYR A 220 -18.04 -16.71 7.79
N THR A 221 -18.88 -17.03 8.77
CA THR A 221 -20.14 -16.30 8.96
C THR A 221 -19.91 -15.17 9.95
N GLU A 222 -20.42 -14.00 9.61
CA GLU A 222 -20.40 -12.79 10.43
C GLU A 222 -21.82 -12.46 10.87
N THR A 223 -21.96 -12.05 12.13
CA THR A 223 -23.18 -11.45 12.66
C THR A 223 -22.83 -10.08 13.23
N VAL A 224 -23.37 -9.03 12.63
CA VAL A 224 -23.19 -7.65 13.07
C VAL A 224 -24.41 -7.22 13.87
N LEU A 225 -24.17 -6.66 15.04
CA LEU A 225 -25.14 -6.04 15.95
C LEU A 225 -24.63 -4.66 16.40
N PRO A 226 -25.44 -3.84 17.09
CA PRO A 226 -25.03 -2.50 17.52
C PRO A 226 -23.77 -2.44 18.40
N ASN A 227 -23.46 -3.52 19.10
CA ASN A 227 -22.36 -3.60 20.07
C ASN A 227 -21.37 -4.75 19.82
N ILE A 228 -21.61 -5.61 18.82
CA ILE A 228 -20.74 -6.75 18.55
C ILE A 228 -20.70 -7.08 17.06
N CYS A 229 -19.52 -7.40 16.54
CA CYS A 229 -19.33 -8.09 15.27
C CYS A 229 -18.75 -9.46 15.63
N TYR A 230 -19.47 -10.54 15.35
CA TYR A 230 -19.09 -11.91 15.73
C TYR A 230 -18.83 -12.75 14.50
N PHE A 231 -17.63 -13.31 14.39
CA PHE A 231 -17.14 -14.07 13.25
C PHE A 231 -16.94 -15.52 13.63
N ARG A 232 -17.43 -16.43 12.79
CA ARG A 232 -17.31 -17.89 12.96
C ARG A 232 -16.63 -18.50 11.75
N PRO A 233 -15.32 -18.77 11.84
CA PRO A 233 -14.59 -19.36 10.73
C PRO A 233 -15.07 -20.77 10.41
N TYR A 234 -15.04 -21.10 9.12
CA TYR A 234 -15.29 -22.45 8.63
C TYR A 234 -14.30 -22.85 7.53
N SER A 235 -14.08 -24.15 7.41
CA SER A 235 -13.45 -24.77 6.23
C SER A 235 -14.50 -25.46 5.38
N ILE A 236 -14.31 -25.48 4.06
CA ILE A 236 -15.15 -26.21 3.12
C ILE A 236 -14.38 -27.44 2.64
N SER A 237 -14.99 -28.62 2.78
CA SER A 237 -14.53 -29.85 2.14
C SER A 237 -15.54 -30.32 1.10
N ASP A 238 -15.06 -30.72 -0.08
CA ASP A 238 -15.90 -31.38 -1.08
C ASP A 238 -16.11 -32.85 -0.67
N ALA A 239 -17.36 -33.21 -0.37
CA ALA A 239 -17.75 -34.58 -0.09
C ALA A 239 -18.86 -35.00 -1.07
N GLY A 240 -18.47 -35.31 -2.31
CA GLY A 240 -19.38 -35.87 -3.31
C GLY A 240 -20.19 -34.82 -4.07
N GLY A 241 -19.64 -33.62 -4.28
CA GLY A 241 -20.27 -32.53 -5.03
C GLY A 241 -21.16 -31.60 -4.18
N GLU A 242 -21.25 -31.84 -2.87
CA GLU A 242 -21.84 -30.92 -1.90
C GLU A 242 -20.74 -30.27 -1.05
N GLU A 243 -20.83 -28.95 -0.89
CA GLU A 243 -19.92 -28.19 -0.03
C GLU A 243 -20.29 -28.40 1.43
N LEU A 244 -19.49 -29.20 2.15
CA LEU A 244 -19.65 -29.39 3.58
C LEU A 244 -18.86 -28.32 4.35
N ARG A 245 -19.58 -27.46 5.07
CA ARG A 245 -19.00 -26.45 5.97
C ARG A 245 -18.74 -27.05 7.35
N SER A 246 -17.50 -26.93 7.79
CA SER A 246 -17.08 -27.32 9.15
C SER A 246 -16.55 -26.10 9.88
N TYR A 247 -17.26 -25.65 10.92
CA TYR A 247 -16.83 -24.52 11.75
C TYR A 247 -15.62 -24.91 12.61
N THR A 248 -14.60 -24.06 12.64
CA THR A 248 -13.33 -24.39 13.33
C THR A 248 -13.45 -24.30 14.85
N GLY A 249 -14.36 -23.45 15.33
CA GLY A 249 -14.53 -23.14 16.75
C GLY A 249 -13.69 -21.96 17.23
N ASP A 250 -12.80 -21.42 16.38
CA ASP A 250 -11.92 -20.28 16.64
C ASP A 250 -12.65 -18.96 16.38
N ASP A 251 -13.79 -18.77 17.04
CA ASP A 251 -14.61 -17.58 16.86
C ASP A 251 -13.83 -16.32 17.27
N TYR A 252 -14.05 -15.21 16.59
CA TYR A 252 -13.39 -13.94 16.89
C TYR A 252 -14.34 -12.78 16.64
N GLY A 253 -13.88 -11.55 16.90
CA GLY A 253 -14.62 -10.38 16.48
C GLY A 253 -14.30 -9.12 17.25
N PHE A 254 -15.29 -8.22 17.33
CA PHE A 254 -15.17 -6.93 17.98
C PHE A 254 -16.33 -6.73 18.96
N LEU A 255 -16.03 -6.25 20.17
CA LEU A 255 -17.02 -5.94 21.19
C LEU A 255 -16.89 -4.48 21.64
N LYS A 256 -17.99 -3.74 21.58
CA LYS A 256 -18.09 -2.35 22.03
C LYS A 256 -18.15 -2.28 23.56
N PHE A 257 -17.33 -1.43 24.16
CA PHE A 257 -17.33 -1.17 25.61
C PHE A 257 -17.84 0.23 25.95
N GLY A 258 -17.68 1.20 25.05
CA GLY A 258 -18.07 2.59 25.22
C GLY A 258 -18.43 3.26 23.90
N GLU A 259 -18.68 4.57 23.91
CA GLU A 259 -19.02 5.31 22.69
C GLU A 259 -17.87 5.35 21.67
N LYS A 260 -16.63 5.47 22.17
CA LYS A 260 -15.42 5.58 21.36
C LYS A 260 -14.37 4.54 21.73
N ASP A 261 -14.83 3.41 22.26
CA ASP A 261 -13.92 2.31 22.54
C ASP A 261 -14.55 0.94 22.33
N TYR A 262 -13.76 0.08 21.72
CA TYR A 262 -14.06 -1.32 21.50
C TYR A 262 -12.77 -2.13 21.50
N ASN A 263 -12.89 -3.43 21.75
CA ASN A 263 -11.77 -4.36 21.58
C ASN A 263 -12.07 -5.34 20.48
N SER A 264 -11.03 -5.77 19.78
CA SER A 264 -11.08 -7.06 19.13
C SER A 264 -10.90 -8.18 20.16
N TYR A 265 -11.39 -9.37 19.86
CA TYR A 265 -11.25 -10.55 20.71
C TYR A 265 -11.03 -11.82 19.91
N LEU A 266 -10.48 -12.82 20.58
CA LEU A 266 -10.33 -14.19 20.10
C LEU A 266 -10.98 -15.13 21.12
N LYS A 267 -11.59 -16.21 20.63
CA LYS A 267 -12.03 -17.32 21.48
C LYS A 267 -10.86 -18.23 21.82
N THR A 268 -10.85 -18.70 23.05
CA THR A 268 -9.87 -19.62 23.62
C THR A 268 -10.62 -20.76 24.33
N ASP A 269 -9.88 -21.77 24.78
CA ASP A 269 -10.43 -22.86 25.58
C ASP A 269 -11.13 -22.39 26.87
N SER A 270 -10.74 -21.22 27.39
CA SER A 270 -11.26 -20.64 28.65
C SER A 270 -12.33 -19.58 28.46
N GLY A 271 -12.70 -19.23 27.22
CA GLY A 271 -13.71 -18.22 26.91
C GLY A 271 -13.28 -17.26 25.81
N TYR A 272 -13.53 -15.97 25.98
CA TYR A 272 -13.09 -14.93 25.06
C TYR A 272 -12.04 -14.06 25.75
N VAL A 273 -11.05 -13.59 24.98
CA VAL A 273 -10.01 -12.68 25.47
C VAL A 273 -9.81 -11.53 24.50
N ALA A 274 -9.61 -10.32 25.02
CA ALA A 274 -9.31 -9.15 24.21
C ALA A 274 -7.93 -9.28 23.54
N SER A 275 -7.82 -8.86 22.28
CA SER A 275 -6.55 -8.88 21.53
C SER A 275 -6.01 -7.49 21.21
N ARG A 276 -6.86 -6.52 20.82
CA ARG A 276 -6.48 -5.12 20.58
C ARG A 276 -7.51 -4.14 21.12
N ALA A 277 -7.06 -2.95 21.49
CA ALA A 277 -7.89 -1.81 21.87
C ALA A 277 -7.95 -0.76 20.76
N PHE A 278 -9.17 -0.30 20.49
CA PHE A 278 -9.44 0.74 19.51
C PHE A 278 -10.11 1.92 20.19
N GLU A 279 -9.56 3.12 20.03
CA GLU A 279 -10.10 4.38 20.55
C GLU A 279 -10.85 5.15 19.44
N LYS A 280 -11.86 4.50 18.85
CA LYS A 280 -12.67 5.07 17.76
C LYS A 280 -14.13 4.57 17.83
N ASP A 281 -15.00 5.15 17.01
CA ASP A 281 -16.40 4.70 16.94
C ASP A 281 -16.50 3.24 16.46
N PHE A 282 -17.45 2.50 17.02
CA PHE A 282 -17.66 1.08 16.69
C PHE A 282 -18.05 0.86 15.22
N SER A 283 -18.54 1.88 14.51
CA SER A 283 -18.75 1.82 13.06
C SER A 283 -17.48 1.46 12.29
N ALA A 284 -16.29 1.74 12.84
CA ALA A 284 -15.01 1.39 12.23
C ALA A 284 -14.65 -0.11 12.34
N ALA A 285 -15.43 -0.90 13.08
CA ALA A 285 -15.32 -2.37 13.13
C ALA A 285 -16.18 -3.06 12.06
N LYS A 286 -16.81 -2.28 11.17
CA LYS A 286 -17.73 -2.74 10.13
C LYS A 286 -17.19 -2.38 8.75
N PRO A 287 -17.63 -3.08 7.68
CA PRO A 287 -17.42 -2.65 6.31
C PRO A 287 -17.93 -1.23 6.11
N THR A 288 -17.14 -0.40 5.42
CA THR A 288 -17.47 1.03 5.30
C THR A 288 -18.52 1.27 4.23
N PHE A 289 -18.53 0.45 3.18
CA PHE A 289 -19.24 0.75 1.92
C PHE A 289 -18.99 2.19 1.45
N ALA A 290 -17.79 2.72 1.75
CA ALA A 290 -17.40 4.10 1.46
C ALA A 290 -16.88 4.18 0.03
N PHE A 291 -17.81 4.04 -0.91
CA PHE A 291 -17.53 4.19 -2.32
C PHE A 291 -18.68 4.89 -3.05
N ALA A 292 -18.33 5.56 -4.13
CA ALA A 292 -19.25 6.23 -5.02
C ALA A 292 -19.77 5.25 -6.08
N PRO A 293 -21.08 5.16 -6.32
CA PRO A 293 -21.67 4.32 -7.36
C PRO A 293 -21.06 4.50 -8.75
N GLU A 294 -20.58 5.70 -9.07
CA GLU A 294 -20.07 6.07 -10.39
C GLU A 294 -18.82 5.28 -10.81
N ILE A 295 -18.06 4.76 -9.84
CA ILE A 295 -16.91 3.90 -10.14
C ILE A 295 -17.33 2.53 -10.71
N PHE A 296 -18.63 2.19 -10.64
CA PHE A 296 -19.21 1.01 -11.27
C PHE A 296 -19.71 1.36 -12.68
N THR A 297 -18.88 1.08 -13.67
CA THR A 297 -19.10 1.53 -15.05
C THR A 297 -19.86 0.52 -15.92
N TYR A 298 -20.18 -0.65 -15.40
CA TYR A 298 -20.95 -1.68 -16.10
C TYR A 298 -21.97 -2.33 -15.18
N TYR A 299 -23.09 -2.81 -15.72
CA TYR A 299 -24.14 -3.45 -14.93
C TYR A 299 -24.88 -4.53 -15.72
N TYR A 300 -25.56 -5.41 -14.99
CA TYR A 300 -26.47 -6.42 -15.51
C TYR A 300 -27.74 -6.46 -14.64
N ALA A 301 -28.90 -6.24 -15.26
CA ALA A 301 -30.20 -6.33 -14.58
C ALA A 301 -30.88 -7.66 -14.93
N ASN A 302 -31.26 -8.41 -13.90
CA ASN A 302 -32.06 -9.62 -14.01
C ASN A 302 -33.52 -9.32 -13.66
N GLU A 303 -34.35 -9.14 -14.68
CA GLU A 303 -35.78 -8.82 -14.51
C GLU A 303 -36.58 -9.95 -13.84
N GLU A 304 -36.13 -11.20 -13.92
CA GLU A 304 -36.84 -12.34 -13.33
C GLU A 304 -36.70 -12.38 -11.80
N THR A 305 -35.50 -12.04 -11.30
CA THR A 305 -35.20 -12.04 -9.86
C THR A 305 -35.29 -10.67 -9.21
N GLY A 306 -35.35 -9.60 -10.02
CA GLY A 306 -35.33 -8.21 -9.55
C GLY A 306 -33.94 -7.74 -9.08
N GLU A 307 -32.89 -8.45 -9.47
CA GLU A 307 -31.50 -8.15 -9.06
C GLU A 307 -30.80 -7.28 -10.09
N THR A 308 -29.96 -6.36 -9.63
CA THR A 308 -29.03 -5.63 -10.50
C THR A 308 -27.61 -5.78 -9.98
N THR A 309 -26.73 -6.34 -10.80
CA THR A 309 -25.30 -6.48 -10.50
C THR A 309 -24.53 -5.36 -11.15
N TYR A 310 -23.72 -4.64 -10.37
CA TYR A 310 -22.85 -3.56 -10.79
C TYR A 310 -21.40 -4.04 -10.75
N TYR A 311 -20.62 -3.72 -11.78
CA TYR A 311 -19.23 -4.10 -11.92
C TYR A 311 -18.33 -2.86 -11.90
N VAL A 312 -17.28 -2.92 -11.10
CA VAL A 312 -16.34 -1.83 -10.90
C VAL A 312 -15.51 -1.58 -12.17
N ASN A 313 -15.06 -0.35 -12.36
CA ASN A 313 -14.00 -0.04 -13.32
C ASN A 313 -12.69 -0.75 -12.94
N ASP A 314 -11.95 -1.25 -13.92
CA ASP A 314 -10.71 -2.03 -13.69
C ASP A 314 -9.69 -1.28 -12.81
N VAL A 315 -9.58 0.05 -12.93
CA VAL A 315 -8.63 0.85 -12.12
C VAL A 315 -9.07 1.02 -10.65
N MET A 316 -10.35 0.74 -10.35
CA MET A 316 -10.96 0.92 -9.04
C MET A 316 -11.22 -0.41 -8.32
N CYS A 317 -10.67 -1.53 -8.83
CA CYS A 317 -10.82 -2.85 -8.20
C CYS A 317 -10.51 -2.90 -6.70
N PRO A 318 -9.51 -2.18 -6.16
CA PRO A 318 -9.22 -2.14 -4.73
C PRO A 318 -10.37 -1.62 -3.84
N VAL A 319 -11.45 -1.08 -4.42
CA VAL A 319 -12.69 -0.75 -3.68
C VAL A 319 -13.25 -1.97 -2.95
N ALA A 320 -12.90 -3.18 -3.38
CA ALA A 320 -13.29 -4.43 -2.73
C ALA A 320 -12.88 -4.49 -1.25
N SER A 321 -11.81 -3.78 -0.85
CA SER A 321 -11.40 -3.61 0.56
C SER A 321 -12.47 -2.99 1.46
N THR A 322 -13.47 -2.30 0.88
CA THR A 322 -14.56 -1.65 1.61
C THR A 322 -15.75 -2.57 1.91
N PHE A 323 -15.82 -3.74 1.25
CA PHE A 323 -16.97 -4.64 1.32
C PHE A 323 -17.00 -5.47 2.60
N TYR A 324 -15.87 -5.60 3.29
CA TYR A 324 -15.73 -6.45 4.47
C TYR A 324 -14.76 -5.86 5.49
N TYR A 325 -14.72 -6.46 6.67
CA TYR A 325 -13.74 -6.16 7.71
C TYR A 325 -13.24 -7.47 8.35
N GLY A 326 -12.05 -7.50 8.95
CA GLY A 326 -11.45 -8.73 9.47
C GLY A 326 -10.40 -8.53 10.55
N MET A 327 -10.14 -9.59 11.32
CA MET A 327 -9.05 -9.68 12.31
C MET A 327 -7.78 -10.19 11.64
N GLY A 328 -6.66 -9.49 11.83
CA GLY A 328 -5.41 -9.76 11.11
C GLY A 328 -5.49 -9.22 9.68
N ASN A 329 -4.54 -8.37 9.31
CA ASN A 329 -4.56 -7.59 8.07
C ASN A 329 -4.74 -8.45 6.78
N ASP A 330 -4.48 -9.75 6.85
CA ASP A 330 -4.52 -10.72 5.73
C ASP A 330 -5.83 -10.72 4.92
N ILE A 331 -7.00 -10.69 5.57
CA ILE A 331 -8.25 -10.72 4.81
C ILE A 331 -8.41 -9.39 4.08
N GLN A 332 -8.20 -8.25 4.75
CA GLN A 332 -8.29 -6.92 4.15
C GLN A 332 -7.32 -6.76 2.98
N LEU A 333 -6.13 -7.34 3.10
CA LEU A 333 -5.12 -7.41 2.06
C LEU A 333 -5.70 -7.92 0.73
N TYR A 334 -6.52 -8.98 0.74
CA TYR A 334 -7.09 -9.55 -0.48
C TYR A 334 -7.91 -8.54 -1.28
N GLY A 335 -8.66 -7.68 -0.61
CA GLY A 335 -9.50 -6.65 -1.22
C GLY A 335 -8.70 -5.47 -1.71
N ILE A 336 -7.56 -5.16 -1.07
CA ILE A 336 -6.60 -4.21 -1.64
C ILE A 336 -6.08 -4.79 -2.96
N PHE A 337 -5.61 -6.05 -2.96
CA PHE A 337 -5.13 -6.83 -4.13
C PHE A 337 -6.23 -7.32 -5.09
N ALA A 338 -7.43 -6.73 -5.01
CA ALA A 338 -8.49 -7.06 -5.93
C ALA A 338 -8.14 -6.61 -7.35
N SER A 339 -8.37 -7.48 -8.31
CA SER A 339 -8.13 -7.22 -9.73
C SER A 339 -9.14 -7.96 -10.60
N ARG A 340 -9.20 -7.59 -11.87
CA ARG A 340 -10.00 -8.34 -12.85
C ARG A 340 -9.29 -9.64 -13.23
N TYR A 341 -9.97 -10.77 -13.06
CA TYR A 341 -9.53 -12.04 -13.63
C TYR A 341 -9.95 -12.13 -15.10
N LEU A 342 -8.99 -12.38 -15.98
CA LEU A 342 -9.21 -12.68 -17.39
C LEU A 342 -8.72 -14.09 -17.69
N THR A 343 -9.60 -14.98 -18.15
CA THR A 343 -9.17 -16.29 -18.62
C THR A 343 -8.57 -16.17 -20.02
N VAL A 344 -7.32 -16.59 -20.21
CA VAL A 344 -6.70 -16.58 -21.55
C VAL A 344 -7.50 -17.50 -22.49
N GLY A 345 -8.12 -16.92 -23.52
CA GLY A 345 -8.86 -17.65 -24.55
C GLY A 345 -10.34 -17.93 -24.24
N SER A 346 -10.93 -17.31 -23.21
CA SER A 346 -12.39 -17.29 -23.01
C SER A 346 -12.91 -15.87 -22.77
N GLU A 347 -14.22 -15.66 -22.96
CA GLU A 347 -14.92 -14.40 -22.63
C GLU A 347 -15.21 -14.26 -21.14
N GLY A 348 -14.82 -15.23 -20.31
CA GLY A 348 -15.06 -15.22 -18.87
C GLY A 348 -14.15 -14.23 -18.16
N SER A 349 -14.73 -13.15 -17.65
CA SER A 349 -14.05 -12.20 -16.75
C SER A 349 -14.73 -12.13 -15.40
N PHE A 350 -13.94 -12.13 -14.33
CA PHE A 350 -14.41 -11.86 -12.97
C PHE A 350 -13.90 -10.47 -12.55
N THR A 351 -14.80 -9.50 -12.53
CA THR A 351 -14.53 -8.12 -12.15
C THR A 351 -15.20 -7.88 -10.80
N PRO A 352 -14.59 -7.16 -9.84
CA PRO A 352 -15.26 -6.90 -8.58
C PRO A 352 -16.66 -6.30 -8.78
N TYR A 353 -17.62 -6.81 -8.01
CA TYR A 353 -19.03 -6.49 -8.21
C TYR A 353 -19.79 -6.39 -6.90
N VAL A 354 -20.95 -5.74 -6.99
CA VAL A 354 -22.00 -5.76 -5.97
C VAL A 354 -23.35 -6.07 -6.64
N THR A 355 -24.19 -6.87 -6.01
CA THR A 355 -25.56 -7.14 -6.46
C THR A 355 -26.54 -6.48 -5.50
N VAL A 356 -27.45 -5.69 -6.07
CA VAL A 356 -28.52 -5.00 -5.36
C VAL A 356 -29.84 -5.72 -5.58
N LYS A 357 -30.59 -5.93 -4.50
CA LYS A 357 -31.95 -6.46 -4.50
C LYS A 357 -32.76 -5.84 -3.38
N ASP A 358 -34.01 -5.48 -3.66
CA ASP A 358 -34.93 -4.86 -2.68
C ASP A 358 -34.35 -3.60 -1.99
N GLY A 359 -33.42 -2.91 -2.67
CA GLY A 359 -32.70 -1.75 -2.17
C GLY A 359 -31.61 -2.07 -1.14
N TYR A 360 -31.07 -3.29 -1.11
CA TYR A 360 -29.89 -3.64 -0.30
C TYR A 360 -28.83 -4.30 -1.18
N ILE A 361 -27.57 -4.16 -0.79
CA ILE A 361 -26.50 -4.99 -1.36
C ILE A 361 -26.64 -6.38 -0.73
N THR A 362 -26.99 -7.38 -1.55
CA THR A 362 -27.18 -8.77 -1.11
C THR A 362 -25.98 -9.66 -1.43
N GLU A 363 -25.14 -9.24 -2.38
CA GLU A 363 -23.94 -9.96 -2.75
C GLU A 363 -22.82 -8.99 -3.11
N ALA A 364 -21.59 -9.36 -2.82
CA ALA A 364 -20.39 -8.75 -3.39
C ALA A 364 -19.36 -9.83 -3.72
N GLY A 365 -18.49 -9.58 -4.67
CA GLY A 365 -17.42 -10.52 -4.98
C GLY A 365 -16.24 -9.86 -5.64
N PHE A 366 -15.05 -10.41 -5.43
CA PHE A 366 -13.83 -9.95 -6.09
C PHE A 366 -12.83 -11.11 -6.29
N TYR A 367 -11.99 -10.97 -7.31
CA TYR A 367 -10.81 -11.81 -7.48
C TYR A 367 -9.61 -11.06 -6.91
N PHE A 368 -8.72 -11.77 -6.21
CA PHE A 368 -7.48 -11.22 -5.68
C PHE A 368 -6.27 -11.96 -6.22
N ASN A 369 -5.17 -11.24 -6.39
CA ASN A 369 -3.90 -11.80 -6.87
C ASN A 369 -2.70 -11.24 -6.09
N LEU A 370 -2.10 -12.11 -5.26
CA LEU A 370 -0.89 -11.88 -4.48
C LEU A 370 0.33 -12.57 -5.12
N GLY A 371 0.28 -12.85 -6.42
CA GLY A 371 1.34 -13.55 -7.16
C GLY A 371 1.25 -15.07 -6.99
N ILE A 372 1.83 -15.60 -5.90
CA ILE A 372 1.84 -17.06 -5.63
C ILE A 372 0.53 -17.56 -5.02
N MET A 373 -0.30 -16.65 -4.54
CA MET A 373 -1.61 -16.90 -3.95
C MET A 373 -2.64 -16.04 -4.67
N TYR A 374 -3.72 -16.63 -5.13
CA TYR A 374 -4.79 -15.91 -5.82
C TYR A 374 -6.11 -16.64 -5.61
N GLY A 375 -7.23 -15.96 -5.82
CA GLY A 375 -8.50 -16.57 -5.48
C GLY A 375 -9.70 -15.68 -5.68
N ILE A 376 -10.85 -16.20 -5.26
CA ILE A 376 -12.12 -15.49 -5.32
C ILE A 376 -12.66 -15.37 -3.90
N ALA A 377 -13.07 -14.16 -3.53
CA ALA A 377 -13.87 -13.89 -2.36
C ALA A 377 -15.31 -13.57 -2.81
N GLN A 378 -16.28 -14.19 -2.15
CA GLN A 378 -17.70 -13.94 -2.36
C GLN A 378 -18.34 -13.66 -1.01
N LEU A 379 -19.17 -12.62 -0.96
CA LEU A 379 -19.88 -12.16 0.22
C LEU A 379 -21.36 -12.20 -0.06
N THR A 380 -22.12 -12.83 0.84
CA THR A 380 -23.59 -12.79 0.80
C THR A 380 -24.09 -12.10 2.05
N TYR A 381 -24.92 -11.07 1.89
CA TYR A 381 -25.50 -10.31 3.00
C TYR A 381 -26.97 -10.66 3.20
N GLY A 382 -27.42 -10.67 4.46
CA GLY A 382 -28.81 -11.00 4.80
C GLY A 382 -29.21 -10.51 6.19
N ASP A 383 -30.42 -10.92 6.61
CA ASP A 383 -31.00 -10.63 7.94
C ASP A 383 -30.93 -9.15 8.34
N PHE A 384 -31.17 -8.25 7.38
CA PHE A 384 -31.05 -6.81 7.55
C PHE A 384 -31.96 -6.29 8.68
N ASN A 385 -31.35 -5.76 9.74
CA ASN A 385 -31.99 -5.34 10.99
C ASN A 385 -32.74 -6.45 11.76
N GLU A 386 -32.54 -7.71 11.39
CA GLU A 386 -33.17 -8.89 12.00
C GLU A 386 -32.16 -9.92 12.53
N ALA A 387 -30.86 -9.70 12.28
CA ALA A 387 -29.80 -10.60 12.70
C ALA A 387 -29.74 -10.78 14.22
N ALA A 388 -29.36 -11.98 14.65
CA ALA A 388 -29.14 -12.36 16.04
C ALA A 388 -27.96 -13.32 16.16
N LEU A 389 -27.26 -13.28 17.29
CA LEU A 389 -26.18 -14.23 17.57
C LEU A 389 -26.71 -15.67 17.57
N PRO A 390 -25.88 -16.66 17.19
CA PRO A 390 -26.27 -18.06 17.29
C PRO A 390 -26.66 -18.45 18.71
N GLU A 391 -27.62 -19.36 18.83
CA GLU A 391 -28.13 -19.83 20.11
C GLU A 391 -27.00 -20.33 21.03
N GLY A 392 -27.02 -19.90 22.30
CA GLY A 392 -26.00 -20.26 23.29
C GLY A 392 -24.71 -19.42 23.24
N THR A 393 -24.59 -18.46 22.33
CA THR A 393 -23.43 -17.57 22.25
C THR A 393 -23.55 -16.42 23.26
N ASN A 394 -22.56 -16.28 24.15
CA ASN A 394 -22.44 -15.14 25.05
C ASN A 394 -20.98 -14.67 25.10
N VAL A 395 -20.68 -13.56 24.43
CA VAL A 395 -19.33 -13.01 24.35
C VAL A 395 -19.11 -12.01 25.47
N THR A 396 -18.27 -12.37 26.44
CA THR A 396 -17.89 -11.52 27.56
C THR A 396 -16.43 -11.73 27.91
N PHE A 397 -15.69 -10.64 28.11
CA PHE A 397 -14.27 -10.66 28.48
C PHE A 397 -13.86 -9.35 29.14
N GLU A 398 -12.69 -9.34 29.80
CA GLU A 398 -12.13 -8.13 30.41
C GLU A 398 -11.64 -7.15 29.33
N LYS A 399 -12.05 -5.88 29.46
CA LYS A 399 -11.65 -4.82 28.52
C LYS A 399 -10.12 -4.68 28.50
N ARG A 400 -9.53 -4.71 27.31
CA ARG A 400 -8.14 -4.28 27.10
C ARG A 400 -8.08 -2.78 26.91
N VAL A 401 -7.14 -2.14 27.60
CA VAL A 401 -6.85 -0.71 27.46
C VAL A 401 -5.61 -0.58 26.59
N ASN A 402 -5.59 0.41 25.70
CA ASN A 402 -4.42 0.73 24.90
C ASN A 402 -3.23 1.02 25.84
N PRO A 403 -2.08 0.35 25.67
CA PRO A 403 -0.88 0.65 26.42
C PRO A 403 -0.58 2.15 26.40
N SER A 404 -0.27 2.72 27.56
CA SER A 404 -0.11 4.17 27.74
C SER A 404 1.34 4.60 27.88
N ASP A 405 2.21 3.68 28.27
CA ASP A 405 3.65 3.87 28.31
C ASP A 405 4.42 2.54 28.20
N TRP A 406 5.75 2.63 28.23
CA TRP A 406 6.65 1.48 28.12
C TRP A 406 6.55 0.47 29.28
N SER A 407 5.98 0.83 30.42
CA SER A 407 5.78 -0.10 31.53
C SER A 407 4.64 -1.09 31.28
N ASP A 408 3.73 -0.78 30.35
CA ASP A 408 2.65 -1.66 29.91
C ASP A 408 3.10 -2.70 28.86
N LEU A 409 4.34 -2.61 28.37
CA LEU A 409 4.87 -3.42 27.26
C LEU A 409 6.09 -4.24 27.67
N THR A 410 6.47 -5.16 26.79
CA THR A 410 7.63 -6.03 26.95
C THR A 410 8.58 -5.96 25.76
N VAL A 411 9.86 -6.26 26.00
CA VAL A 411 10.92 -6.38 24.99
C VAL A 411 11.61 -7.72 25.17
N ILE A 412 11.93 -8.38 24.06
CA ILE A 412 12.76 -9.57 24.00
C ILE A 412 14.22 -9.13 24.11
N SER A 413 14.81 -9.35 25.28
CA SER A 413 16.22 -9.13 25.55
C SER A 413 17.03 -10.36 25.14
N ARG A 414 18.04 -10.16 24.29
CA ARG A 414 18.87 -11.24 23.79
C ARG A 414 19.73 -11.83 24.90
N GLY A 415 19.65 -13.14 25.09
CA GLY A 415 20.46 -13.84 26.07
C GLY A 415 21.93 -13.95 25.69
N THR A 416 22.79 -14.39 26.62
CA THR A 416 24.18 -14.72 26.31
C THR A 416 24.26 -16.06 25.58
N GLY A 417 24.15 -16.05 24.25
CA GLY A 417 24.31 -17.22 23.38
C GLY A 417 24.01 -16.94 21.90
N ASP A 418 24.32 -17.89 21.03
CA ASP A 418 24.06 -17.80 19.57
C ASP A 418 22.67 -18.34 19.17
N THR A 419 21.86 -18.80 20.13
CA THR A 419 20.51 -19.34 19.94
C THR A 419 19.45 -18.47 20.62
N LEU A 420 18.22 -18.48 20.09
CA LEU A 420 17.06 -17.78 20.66
C LEU A 420 16.58 -18.38 21.99
N GLU A 421 17.14 -19.53 22.42
CA GLU A 421 16.71 -20.26 23.64
C GLU A 421 17.03 -19.50 24.93
N ASN A 422 17.94 -18.52 24.89
CA ASN A 422 18.32 -17.71 26.05
C ASN A 422 17.64 -16.33 26.05
N ASP A 423 16.82 -16.02 25.04
CA ASP A 423 16.13 -14.74 24.97
C ASP A 423 15.03 -14.70 26.03
N VAL A 424 14.96 -13.56 26.72
CA VAL A 424 14.03 -13.37 27.83
C VAL A 424 13.15 -12.16 27.54
N GLU A 425 11.85 -12.35 27.72
CA GLU A 425 10.88 -11.27 27.68
C GLU A 425 10.94 -10.51 29.01
N VAL A 426 11.23 -9.21 28.94
CA VAL A 426 11.36 -8.31 30.09
C VAL A 426 10.47 -7.10 29.91
N ASN A 427 10.17 -6.39 31.00
CA ASN A 427 9.44 -5.12 30.92
C ASN A 427 10.20 -4.12 30.03
N ALA A 428 9.50 -3.44 29.13
CA ALA A 428 10.13 -2.57 28.14
C ALA A 428 10.74 -1.31 28.78
N LEU A 429 10.10 -0.72 29.80
CA LEU A 429 10.65 0.44 30.52
C LEU A 429 11.93 0.07 31.30
N ASP A 430 11.91 -1.06 31.99
CA ASP A 430 13.11 -1.57 32.68
C ASP A 430 14.25 -1.81 31.68
N TYR A 431 13.93 -2.40 30.52
CA TYR A 431 14.89 -2.62 29.45
C TYR A 431 15.48 -1.31 28.92
N PHE A 432 14.64 -0.30 28.62
CA PHE A 432 15.13 1.01 28.17
C PHE A 432 15.99 1.72 29.22
N THR A 433 15.66 1.56 30.51
CA THR A 433 16.44 2.13 31.62
C THR A 433 17.87 1.58 31.62
N GLU A 434 18.02 0.26 31.48
CA GLU A 434 19.34 -0.37 31.35
C GLU A 434 20.00 -0.04 30.00
N PHE A 435 19.23 -0.14 28.92
CA PHE A 435 19.69 0.08 27.56
C PHE A 435 20.14 1.51 27.32
N PHE A 436 19.69 2.54 28.05
CA PHE A 436 20.23 3.90 27.97
C PHE A 436 21.14 4.27 29.15
N GLY A 437 21.09 3.52 30.25
CA GLY A 437 21.79 3.87 31.49
C GLY A 437 21.22 5.14 32.15
N ASN A 438 19.93 5.41 31.94
CA ASN A 438 19.22 6.59 32.45
C ASN A 438 17.98 6.15 33.23
N ALA A 439 17.90 6.49 34.52
CA ALA A 439 16.76 6.15 35.38
C ALA A 439 15.50 7.00 35.08
N GLU A 440 15.64 8.12 34.38
CA GLU A 440 14.55 9.03 34.01
C GLU A 440 14.12 8.86 32.53
N ILE A 441 14.54 7.76 31.88
CA ILE A 441 14.34 7.51 30.44
C ILE A 441 12.87 7.42 30.00
N ALA A 442 11.95 7.18 30.95
CA ALA A 442 10.53 6.94 30.70
C ALA A 442 9.87 8.06 29.88
N SER A 443 10.24 9.32 30.13
CA SER A 443 9.70 10.49 29.42
C SER A 443 10.51 10.89 28.18
N GLU A 444 11.65 10.24 27.93
CA GLU A 444 12.57 10.59 26.84
C GLU A 444 12.38 9.67 25.62
N VAL A 445 12.11 8.38 25.82
CA VAL A 445 11.87 7.44 24.70
C VAL A 445 10.48 7.67 24.12
N PRO A 446 10.36 8.07 22.83
CA PRO A 446 9.07 8.29 22.20
C PRO A 446 8.19 7.04 22.30
N PHE A 447 6.92 7.22 22.70
CA PHE A 447 5.98 6.11 22.86
C PHE A 447 5.00 6.07 21.67
N PHE A 448 5.33 5.26 20.66
CA PHE A 448 4.66 5.36 19.35
C PHE A 448 3.19 4.92 19.35
N ASN A 449 2.72 4.15 20.33
CA ASN A 449 1.27 3.86 20.47
C ASN A 449 0.43 5.14 20.62
N ALA A 450 1.04 6.27 21.03
CA ALA A 450 0.37 7.56 21.08
C ALA A 450 -0.17 8.02 19.71
N VAL A 451 0.44 7.56 18.60
CA VAL A 451 0.00 7.86 17.24
C VAL A 451 -0.39 6.62 16.42
N LEU A 452 0.05 5.43 16.84
CA LEU A 452 -0.24 4.17 16.15
C LEU A 452 -1.34 3.32 16.83
N GLY A 453 -1.82 3.71 18.02
CA GLY A 453 -2.75 2.92 18.82
C GLY A 453 -2.16 1.60 19.33
N ASP A 454 -3.02 0.64 19.68
CA ASP A 454 -2.65 -0.69 20.19
C ASP A 454 -2.23 -1.63 19.03
N THR A 455 -1.12 -1.27 18.38
CA THR A 455 -0.54 -1.99 17.23
C THR A 455 0.85 -2.55 17.51
N TYR A 456 1.41 -2.29 18.69
CA TYR A 456 2.68 -2.87 19.10
C TYR A 456 2.60 -4.40 19.11
N GLY A 457 3.43 -5.04 18.28
CA GLY A 457 3.54 -6.50 18.25
C GLY A 457 4.59 -6.99 19.24
N PHE A 458 5.84 -6.54 19.09
CA PHE A 458 6.95 -6.91 19.97
C PHE A 458 8.13 -5.96 19.81
N GLY A 459 9.07 -6.04 20.77
CA GLY A 459 10.35 -5.35 20.72
C GLY A 459 11.48 -6.36 20.85
N LEU A 460 12.60 -6.12 20.20
CA LEU A 460 13.75 -7.01 20.19
C LEU A 460 15.05 -6.23 20.27
N SER A 461 15.92 -6.62 21.20
CA SER A 461 17.30 -6.12 21.22
C SER A 461 18.09 -6.63 20.01
N THR A 462 18.73 -5.72 19.27
CA THR A 462 19.43 -6.03 18.03
C THR A 462 20.66 -5.14 17.81
N PHE A 463 21.28 -5.26 16.65
CA PHE A 463 22.28 -4.34 16.15
C PHE A 463 21.81 -3.73 14.83
N TYR A 464 21.99 -2.42 14.68
CA TYR A 464 21.63 -1.69 13.48
C TYR A 464 22.86 -1.04 12.86
N LYS A 465 22.98 -1.10 11.53
CA LYS A 465 24.04 -0.43 10.77
C LYS A 465 23.45 0.79 10.07
N ARG A 466 23.76 1.98 10.58
CA ARG A 466 23.32 3.25 10.01
C ARG A 466 23.87 3.47 8.60
N THR A 467 23.08 4.13 7.77
CA THR A 467 23.49 4.52 6.40
C THR A 467 24.71 5.43 6.46
N GLY A 468 25.77 5.05 5.75
CA GLY A 468 27.07 5.76 5.77
C GLY A 468 27.98 5.44 6.96
N SER A 469 27.54 4.61 7.93
CA SER A 469 28.39 4.12 9.03
C SER A 469 29.18 2.87 8.63
N GLY A 470 30.45 2.82 9.03
CA GLY A 470 31.29 1.62 8.92
C GLY A 470 31.01 0.56 9.98
N SER A 471 30.31 0.91 11.06
CA SER A 471 30.08 0.05 12.24
C SER A 471 28.60 -0.12 12.55
N THR A 472 28.26 -1.27 13.13
CA THR A 472 26.96 -1.54 13.76
C THR A 472 26.93 -0.98 15.19
N SER A 473 25.75 -0.56 15.63
CA SER A 473 25.51 -0.08 16.99
C SER A 473 24.38 -0.91 17.63
N PRO A 474 24.41 -1.15 18.95
CA PRO A 474 23.28 -1.72 19.66
C PRO A 474 22.01 -0.88 19.42
N ALA A 475 20.89 -1.56 19.22
CA ALA A 475 19.60 -0.95 18.93
C ALA A 475 18.46 -1.78 19.55
N VAL A 476 17.30 -1.15 19.70
CA VAL A 476 16.03 -1.83 19.95
C VAL A 476 15.19 -1.73 18.69
N CYS A 477 14.74 -2.87 18.19
CA CYS A 477 13.84 -2.98 17.05
C CYS A 477 12.42 -3.14 17.58
N LEU A 478 11.53 -2.19 17.29
CA LEU A 478 10.14 -2.21 17.70
C LEU A 478 9.26 -2.51 16.49
N TYR A 479 8.50 -3.59 16.54
CA TYR A 479 7.61 -4.02 15.47
C TYR A 479 6.16 -3.58 15.75
N TYR A 480 5.53 -2.99 14.74
CA TYR A 480 4.14 -2.53 14.79
C TYR A 480 3.33 -3.15 13.66
N ASP A 481 2.27 -3.88 14.01
CA ASP A 481 1.31 -4.46 13.05
C ASP A 481 0.19 -3.46 12.74
N VAL A 482 0.58 -2.42 12.01
CA VAL A 482 -0.29 -1.35 11.53
C VAL A 482 -1.04 -1.79 10.27
N PRO A 483 -2.26 -1.27 10.03
CA PRO A 483 -2.95 -1.50 8.76
C PRO A 483 -2.21 -0.83 7.61
N LEU A 484 -2.26 -1.45 6.43
CA LEU A 484 -1.79 -0.85 5.19
C LEU A 484 -2.79 0.21 4.69
N ASP A 485 -2.24 1.21 4.01
CA ASP A 485 -3.01 2.15 3.21
C ASP A 485 -3.61 1.42 1.99
N THR A 486 -4.66 2.00 1.39
CA THR A 486 -5.34 1.43 0.21
C THR A 486 -4.46 1.35 -1.03
N ASP A 487 -3.32 2.04 -1.02
CA ASP A 487 -2.29 2.02 -2.05
C ASP A 487 -1.11 1.10 -1.70
N TYR A 488 -1.29 0.19 -0.72
CA TYR A 488 -0.29 -0.78 -0.26
C TYR A 488 0.94 -0.15 0.38
N THR A 489 0.80 1.03 0.97
CA THR A 489 1.90 1.68 1.67
C THR A 489 1.67 1.77 3.17
N LEU A 490 2.72 2.15 3.89
CA LEU A 490 2.67 2.53 5.30
C LEU A 490 2.73 4.05 5.47
N THR A 491 2.41 4.80 4.41
CA THR A 491 2.65 6.24 4.32
C THR A 491 1.93 6.99 5.43
N SER A 492 0.67 6.67 5.70
CA SER A 492 -0.11 7.31 6.76
C SER A 492 0.53 7.10 8.14
N SER A 493 0.95 5.86 8.44
CA SER A 493 1.59 5.49 9.70
C SER A 493 2.98 6.14 9.86
N LEU A 494 3.78 6.15 8.80
CA LEU A 494 5.10 6.79 8.79
C LEU A 494 4.99 8.31 8.95
N ASN A 495 4.02 8.95 8.29
CA ASN A 495 3.76 10.39 8.43
C ASN A 495 3.29 10.74 9.84
N ALA A 496 2.48 9.88 10.47
CA ALA A 496 2.08 10.06 11.87
C ALA A 496 3.28 10.02 12.82
N ILE A 497 4.23 9.10 12.59
CA ILE A 497 5.49 9.04 13.35
C ILE A 497 6.37 10.26 13.08
N ASP A 498 6.53 10.68 11.82
CA ASP A 498 7.30 11.87 11.44
C ASP A 498 6.78 13.11 12.17
N ALA A 499 5.48 13.38 12.07
CA ALA A 499 4.85 14.50 12.77
C ALA A 499 5.00 14.41 14.30
N TYR A 500 4.90 13.21 14.87
CA TYR A 500 5.08 12.98 16.30
C TYR A 500 6.50 13.27 16.75
N LEU A 501 7.52 12.74 16.07
CA LEU A 501 8.93 12.93 16.42
C LEU A 501 9.35 14.40 16.26
N LEU A 502 8.94 15.06 15.18
CA LEU A 502 9.17 16.49 14.99
C LEU A 502 8.48 17.32 16.09
N GLY A 503 7.27 16.93 16.49
CA GLY A 503 6.54 17.55 17.60
C GLY A 503 7.22 17.38 18.96
N LEU A 504 7.98 16.30 19.15
CA LEU A 504 8.83 16.06 20.33
C LEU A 504 10.18 16.81 20.27
N GLY A 505 10.50 17.48 19.15
CA GLY A 505 11.73 18.25 18.98
C GLY A 505 12.90 17.48 18.40
N PHE A 506 12.69 16.29 17.84
CA PHE A 506 13.73 15.60 17.08
C PHE A 506 14.03 16.34 15.77
N GLU A 507 15.30 16.30 15.35
CA GLU A 507 15.74 16.79 14.05
C GLU A 507 15.85 15.62 13.06
N LYS A 508 15.16 15.72 11.93
CA LYS A 508 15.23 14.74 10.83
C LYS A 508 16.43 15.04 9.94
N ASN A 509 17.21 14.01 9.61
CA ASN A 509 18.29 14.11 8.63
C ASN A 509 17.89 13.54 7.26
N LYS A 510 18.75 13.77 6.27
CA LYS A 510 18.56 13.32 4.87
C LYS A 510 18.44 11.80 4.67
N ASN A 511 18.79 11.00 5.67
CA ASN A 511 18.70 9.54 5.62
C ASN A 511 17.40 9.03 6.28
N GLY A 512 16.49 9.93 6.69
CA GLY A 512 15.28 9.57 7.42
C GLY A 512 15.52 9.20 8.89
N GLU A 513 16.70 9.50 9.44
CA GLU A 513 16.98 9.29 10.87
C GLU A 513 16.60 10.56 11.65
N TYR A 514 15.97 10.38 12.81
CA TYR A 514 15.58 11.45 13.73
C TYR A 514 16.52 11.43 14.93
N THR A 515 17.03 12.59 15.34
CA THR A 515 17.92 12.70 16.50
C THR A 515 17.55 13.88 17.39
N ASP A 516 17.61 13.70 18.71
CA ASP A 516 17.55 14.78 19.71
C ASP A 516 18.94 15.06 20.33
N GLY A 517 19.96 14.32 19.88
CA GLY A 517 21.34 14.34 20.39
C GLY A 517 21.67 13.15 21.29
N ASN A 518 20.73 12.70 22.11
CA ASN A 518 20.90 11.58 23.05
C ASN A 518 20.42 10.25 22.47
N MET A 519 19.50 10.30 21.52
CA MET A 519 18.82 9.17 20.93
C MET A 519 18.71 9.34 19.42
N ILE A 520 18.73 8.22 18.71
CA ILE A 520 18.45 8.18 17.28
C ILE A 520 17.27 7.23 17.06
N VAL A 521 16.24 7.71 16.37
CA VAL A 521 15.04 6.97 16.01
C VAL A 521 14.99 6.84 14.49
N ILE A 522 14.74 5.62 14.00
CA ILE A 522 14.72 5.31 12.57
C ILE A 522 13.46 4.48 12.28
N PRO A 523 12.34 5.12 11.92
CA PRO A 523 11.16 4.46 11.39
C PRO A 523 11.49 3.88 10.00
N THR A 524 11.06 2.66 9.72
CA THR A 524 11.41 1.94 8.49
C THR A 524 10.22 1.10 8.03
N ASP A 525 9.89 1.23 6.75
CA ASP A 525 9.11 0.22 6.03
C ASP A 525 10.04 -0.96 5.69
N SER A 526 9.78 -2.11 6.30
CA SER A 526 10.54 -3.33 6.10
C SER A 526 9.73 -4.35 5.29
N SER A 527 9.37 -3.99 4.06
CA SER A 527 8.53 -4.82 3.16
C SER A 527 7.09 -4.92 3.68
N LEU A 528 6.46 -3.76 3.90
CA LEU A 528 5.10 -3.60 4.43
C LEU A 528 4.96 -3.85 5.94
N ASP A 529 6.07 -4.16 6.61
CA ASP A 529 6.16 -4.27 8.06
C ASP A 529 6.75 -2.98 8.66
N LEU A 530 6.01 -2.32 9.55
CA LEU A 530 6.49 -1.12 10.22
C LEU A 530 7.43 -1.50 11.37
N VAL A 531 8.70 -1.10 11.23
CA VAL A 531 9.71 -1.27 12.27
C VAL A 531 10.28 0.09 12.65
N VAL A 532 10.48 0.31 13.96
CA VAL A 532 11.18 1.48 14.48
C VAL A 532 12.43 1.04 15.21
N TYR A 533 13.59 1.48 14.72
CA TYR A 533 14.86 1.28 15.42
C TYR A 533 15.15 2.44 16.37
N VAL A 534 15.48 2.11 17.61
CA VAL A 534 15.87 3.07 18.65
C VAL A 534 17.31 2.79 19.08
N LEU A 535 18.18 3.78 18.96
CA LEU A 535 19.61 3.68 19.26
C LEU A 535 20.05 4.75 20.26
N ARG A 536 21.16 4.49 20.96
CA ARG A 536 21.89 5.54 21.68
C ARG A 536 22.52 6.53 20.71
N GLY A 537 22.34 7.82 20.97
CA GLY A 537 23.08 8.91 20.36
C GLY A 537 24.57 8.82 20.68
N SER A 538 25.40 9.41 19.82
CA SER A 538 26.85 9.48 20.04
C SER A 538 27.16 10.69 20.91
N PHE A 539 27.81 10.48 22.06
CA PHE A 539 28.41 11.55 22.87
C PHE A 539 29.64 12.15 22.19
#